data_AF-A0A2E5R5T6-F1
#
_entry.id   AF-A0A2E5R5T6-F1
#
_cell.length_a   1.000
_cell.length_b   1.000
_cell.length_c   1.000
_cell.angle_alpha   90.00
_cell.angle_beta   90.00
_cell.angle_gamma   90.00
#
_symmetry.space_group_name_H-M   'P 1'
#
loop_
_entity.id
_entity.type
_entity.pdbx_description
1 polymer ?
#
loop_
_entity_poly.entity_id
_entity_poly.type
_entity_poly.pdbx_seq_one_letter_code
_entity_poly.pdbx_strand_id
1 'polypeptide(L)'
;MENINPDDYDHIYQINYAYLMIKILEPYIKFMLKSDGSELEIYHLNYKANQHNEPQLINIKEYILFIQYDFPEIIQATKHFIEKEIEEEENEALEFSTKIYPNGPNRIKIKPPEMSQEEYDKKIKYYDGEYKTEKIGSKIYTSKNYKEISEYEKKIHSLQVKITNLNKINELNITNNSKIKDIIEFLDILKNYYIFE
;
A
#
# COMPACT_ATOMS: atom_id res chain seq x y z
N MET A 1 -11.90 24.28 -34.82
CA MET A 1 -11.06 24.20 -33.62
C MET A 1 -12.00 24.38 -32.45
N GLU A 2 -12.25 23.32 -31.69
CA GLU A 2 -13.06 23.41 -30.48
C GLU A 2 -12.34 24.31 -29.48
N ASN A 3 -13.05 25.32 -28.96
CA ASN A 3 -12.56 26.15 -27.87
C ASN A 3 -12.52 25.27 -26.62
N ILE A 4 -11.33 24.80 -26.26
CA ILE A 4 -11.09 24.15 -24.98
C ILE A 4 -11.18 25.24 -23.92
N ASN A 5 -12.16 25.14 -23.03
CA ASN A 5 -12.32 26.04 -21.90
C ASN A 5 -11.20 25.73 -20.87
N PRO A 6 -10.31 26.68 -20.53
CA PRO A 6 -9.25 26.47 -19.55
C PRO A 6 -9.77 26.11 -18.16
N ASP A 7 -11.01 26.49 -17.83
CA ASP A 7 -11.66 26.16 -16.56
C ASP A 7 -12.19 24.71 -16.49
N ASP A 8 -12.23 24.00 -17.63
CA ASP A 8 -12.51 22.55 -17.66
C ASP A 8 -11.24 21.74 -17.29
N TYR A 9 -10.08 22.40 -17.20
CA TYR A 9 -8.80 21.81 -16.80
C TYR A 9 -8.65 21.94 -15.27
N ASP A 10 -9.10 20.93 -14.54
CA ASP A 10 -8.99 20.89 -13.08
C ASP A 10 -7.52 20.69 -12.66
N HIS A 11 -6.77 21.79 -12.52
CA HIS A 11 -5.39 21.80 -12.06
C HIS A 11 -5.20 21.10 -10.71
N ILE A 12 -6.23 21.06 -9.86
CA ILE A 12 -6.18 20.39 -8.56
C ILE A 12 -6.09 18.87 -8.77
N TYR A 13 -6.80 18.33 -9.76
CA TYR A 13 -6.76 16.91 -10.10
C TYR A 13 -5.36 16.49 -10.58
N GLN A 14 -4.75 17.27 -11.48
CA GLN A 14 -3.41 16.97 -12.03
C GLN A 14 -2.32 17.04 -10.96
N ILE A 15 -2.39 18.02 -10.06
CA ILE A 15 -1.45 18.15 -8.93
C ILE A 15 -1.60 16.98 -7.96
N ASN A 16 -2.84 16.59 -7.62
CA ASN A 16 -3.08 15.43 -6.75
C ASN A 16 -2.60 14.11 -7.39
N TYR A 17 -2.78 13.96 -8.70
CA TYR A 17 -2.24 12.83 -9.45
C TYR A 17 -0.70 12.82 -9.43
N ALA A 18 -0.07 13.97 -9.67
CA ALA A 18 1.39 14.09 -9.63
C ALA A 18 1.95 13.72 -8.26
N TYR A 19 1.36 14.25 -7.19
CA TYR A 19 1.77 13.97 -5.82
C TYR A 19 1.63 12.49 -5.45
N LEU A 20 0.53 11.86 -5.87
CA LEU A 20 0.32 10.43 -5.64
C LEU A 20 1.36 9.59 -6.40
N MET A 21 1.58 9.88 -7.67
CA MET A 21 2.59 9.20 -8.50
C MET A 21 4.00 9.32 -7.91
N ILE A 22 4.42 10.52 -7.49
CA ILE A 22 5.72 10.74 -6.85
C ILE A 22 5.87 9.85 -5.62
N LYS A 23 4.88 9.80 -4.72
CA LYS A 23 4.95 8.96 -3.51
C LYS A 23 5.13 7.47 -3.79
N ILE A 24 4.55 6.99 -4.88
CA ILE A 24 4.64 5.57 -5.22
C ILE A 24 5.96 5.27 -5.94
N LEU A 25 6.41 6.22 -6.75
CA LEU A 25 7.67 6.14 -7.46
C LEU A 25 8.87 6.38 -6.55
N GLU A 26 8.71 7.06 -5.41
CA GLU A 26 9.77 7.43 -4.46
C GLU A 26 10.75 6.30 -4.11
N PRO A 27 10.35 5.01 -3.98
CA PRO A 27 11.29 3.92 -3.75
C PRO A 27 12.19 3.58 -4.96
N TYR A 28 11.79 3.97 -6.18
CA TYR A 28 12.37 3.54 -7.45
C TYR A 28 12.91 4.70 -8.30
N ILE A 29 12.33 5.89 -8.19
CA ILE A 29 12.64 7.07 -8.97
C ILE A 29 12.69 8.27 -8.02
N LYS A 30 13.71 9.08 -8.18
CA LYS A 30 13.84 10.38 -7.53
C LYS A 30 13.87 11.47 -8.58
N PHE A 31 13.02 12.48 -8.41
CA PHE A 31 13.03 13.69 -9.21
C PHE A 31 13.81 14.79 -8.47
N MET A 32 14.67 15.50 -9.17
CA MET A 32 15.42 16.65 -8.63
C MET A 32 15.49 17.75 -9.68
N LEU A 33 15.43 19.01 -9.27
CA LEU A 33 15.82 20.11 -10.16
C LEU A 33 17.34 20.25 -10.19
N LYS A 34 17.88 20.59 -11.36
CA LYS A 34 19.23 21.14 -11.44
C LYS A 34 19.38 22.36 -10.54
N SER A 35 20.61 22.63 -10.13
CA SER A 35 20.95 23.76 -9.25
C SER A 35 20.53 25.13 -9.79
N ASP A 36 20.35 25.24 -11.11
CA ASP A 36 19.90 26.44 -11.80
C ASP A 36 18.38 26.48 -12.07
N GLY A 37 17.63 25.47 -11.61
CA GLY A 37 16.18 25.33 -11.81
C GLY A 37 15.75 25.07 -13.26
N SER A 38 16.70 24.85 -14.18
CA SER A 38 16.41 24.83 -15.62
C SER A 38 15.80 23.51 -16.11
N GLU A 39 16.12 22.41 -15.45
CA GLU A 39 15.82 21.05 -15.90
C GLU A 39 15.51 20.12 -14.74
N LEU A 40 14.55 19.22 -14.97
CA LEU A 40 14.23 18.13 -14.07
C LEU A 40 15.14 16.94 -14.38
N GLU A 41 15.96 16.57 -13.41
CA GLU A 41 16.77 15.35 -13.42
C GLU A 41 16.00 14.20 -12.80
N ILE A 42 16.05 13.05 -13.48
CA ILE A 42 15.36 11.83 -13.07
C ILE A 42 16.42 10.81 -12.70
N TYR A 43 16.37 10.33 -11.46
CA TYR A 43 17.30 9.35 -10.95
C TYR A 43 16.58 8.04 -10.67
N HIS A 44 17.05 6.96 -11.30
CA HIS A 44 16.62 5.61 -10.95
C HIS A 44 17.36 5.14 -9.69
N LEU A 45 16.59 4.69 -8.71
CA LEU A 45 17.07 4.12 -7.46
C LEU A 45 17.14 2.61 -7.68
N ASN A 46 18.34 2.09 -7.90
CA ASN A 46 18.55 0.69 -8.28
C ASN A 46 17.99 -0.28 -7.22
N TYR A 47 16.98 -1.06 -7.59
CA TYR A 47 16.44 -2.17 -6.80
C TYR A 47 17.16 -3.51 -7.06
N LYS A 48 17.94 -3.62 -8.14
CA LYS A 48 18.62 -4.88 -8.52
C LYS A 48 20.11 -4.67 -8.76
N ALA A 49 20.91 -5.17 -7.80
CA ALA A 49 22.25 -5.71 -7.99
C ALA A 49 23.29 -4.79 -8.65
N ASN A 50 23.80 -3.81 -7.92
CA ASN A 50 25.24 -3.47 -7.91
C ASN A 50 25.58 -2.65 -6.65
N GLN A 51 26.79 -2.86 -6.13
CA GLN A 51 27.21 -2.61 -4.75
C GLN A 51 27.33 -1.14 -4.29
N HIS A 52 26.72 -0.21 -5.02
CA HIS A 52 26.70 1.20 -4.67
C HIS A 52 25.25 1.64 -4.67
N ASN A 53 24.69 1.89 -3.48
CA ASN A 53 23.33 2.41 -3.25
C ASN A 53 23.17 3.86 -3.76
N GLU A 54 23.80 4.21 -4.88
CA GLU A 54 23.80 5.55 -5.43
C GLU A 54 22.72 5.69 -6.50
N PRO A 55 21.90 6.77 -6.45
CA PRO A 55 20.93 7.08 -7.50
C PRO A 55 21.62 7.23 -8.86
N GLN A 56 21.11 6.54 -9.88
CA GLN A 56 21.62 6.63 -11.24
C GLN A 56 20.80 7.62 -12.05
N LEU A 57 21.42 8.67 -12.59
CA LEU A 57 20.75 9.58 -13.51
C LEU A 57 20.32 8.82 -14.78
N ILE A 58 19.05 8.95 -15.14
CA ILE A 58 18.46 8.35 -16.33
C ILE A 58 17.84 9.43 -17.22
N ASN A 59 17.82 9.16 -18.52
CA ASN A 59 17.19 10.05 -19.49
C ASN A 59 15.68 9.78 -19.63
N ILE A 60 14.97 10.68 -20.35
CA ILE A 60 13.52 10.59 -20.54
C ILE A 60 13.10 9.26 -21.20
N LYS A 61 13.89 8.72 -22.14
CA LYS A 61 13.55 7.44 -22.79
C LYS A 61 13.64 6.27 -21.81
N GLU A 62 14.65 6.25 -20.97
CA GLU A 62 14.81 5.24 -19.91
C GLU A 62 13.67 5.34 -18.89
N TYR A 63 13.28 6.56 -18.51
CA TYR A 63 12.13 6.78 -17.63
C TYR A 63 10.81 6.31 -18.27
N ILE A 64 10.57 6.62 -19.55
CA ILE A 64 9.38 6.14 -20.28
C ILE A 64 9.34 4.60 -20.27
N LEU A 65 10.45 3.94 -20.57
CA LEU A 65 10.53 2.49 -20.57
C LEU A 65 10.21 1.93 -19.17
N PHE A 66 10.77 2.54 -18.13
CA PHE A 66 10.50 2.15 -16.75
C PHE A 66 9.00 2.27 -16.42
N ILE A 67 8.38 3.41 -16.71
CA ILE A 67 6.95 3.64 -16.39
C ILE A 67 6.01 2.73 -17.17
N GLN A 68 6.32 2.44 -18.44
CA GLN A 68 5.46 1.66 -19.32
C GLN A 68 5.59 0.14 -19.14
N TYR A 69 6.79 -0.35 -18.78
CA TYR A 69 7.07 -1.78 -18.77
C TYR A 69 7.46 -2.28 -17.38
N ASP A 70 8.48 -1.69 -16.75
CA ASP A 70 9.01 -2.19 -15.48
C ASP A 70 8.07 -1.92 -14.29
N PHE A 71 7.48 -0.72 -14.24
CA PHE A 71 6.66 -0.29 -13.11
C PHE A 71 5.36 -1.09 -12.97
N PRO A 72 4.59 -1.40 -14.04
CA PRO A 72 3.47 -2.34 -13.96
C PRO A 72 3.89 -3.71 -13.44
N GLU A 73 5.02 -4.26 -13.90
CA GLU A 73 5.51 -5.56 -13.43
C GLU A 73 5.87 -5.54 -11.95
N ILE A 74 6.51 -4.46 -11.47
CA ILE A 74 6.81 -4.25 -10.06
C ILE A 74 5.52 -4.18 -9.22
N ILE A 75 4.49 -3.47 -9.69
CA ILE A 75 3.19 -3.39 -9.01
C ILE A 75 2.57 -4.78 -8.90
N GLN A 76 2.56 -5.55 -9.99
CA GLN A 76 2.00 -6.91 -9.99
C GLN A 76 2.77 -7.86 -9.07
N ALA A 77 4.10 -7.81 -9.11
CA ALA A 77 4.94 -8.61 -8.22
C ALA A 77 4.69 -8.26 -6.75
N THR A 78 4.63 -6.97 -6.42
CA THR A 78 4.36 -6.49 -5.05
C THR A 78 2.97 -6.93 -4.58
N LYS A 79 1.96 -6.81 -5.44
CA LYS A 79 0.61 -7.29 -5.16
C LYS A 79 0.60 -8.79 -4.87
N HIS A 80 1.27 -9.58 -5.70
CA HIS A 80 1.37 -11.03 -5.50
C HIS A 80 2.01 -11.39 -4.15
N PHE A 81 3.07 -10.69 -3.74
CA PHE A 81 3.68 -10.89 -2.41
C PHE A 81 2.70 -10.57 -1.27
N ILE A 82 1.94 -9.49 -1.37
CA ILE A 82 0.95 -9.12 -0.35
C ILE A 82 -0.21 -10.13 -0.32
N GLU A 83 -0.69 -10.60 -1.47
CA GLU A 83 -1.73 -11.63 -1.56
C GLU A 83 -1.27 -12.95 -0.92
N LYS A 84 -0.01 -13.35 -1.14
CA LYS A 84 0.60 -14.53 -0.50
C LYS A 84 0.72 -14.36 1.02
N GLU A 85 1.10 -13.17 1.49
CA GLU A 85 1.15 -12.87 2.93
C GLU A 85 -0.24 -12.97 3.58
N ILE A 86 -1.29 -12.48 2.91
CA ILE A 86 -2.68 -12.63 3.37
C ILE A 86 -3.05 -14.12 3.44
N GLU A 87 -2.77 -14.88 2.39
CA GLU A 87 -3.08 -16.32 2.34
C GLU A 87 -2.37 -17.10 3.46
N GLU A 88 -1.08 -16.82 3.70
CA GLU A 88 -0.32 -17.43 4.79
C GLU A 88 -0.94 -17.11 6.15
N GLU A 89 -1.29 -15.84 6.40
CA GLU A 89 -1.90 -15.38 7.64
C GLU A 89 -3.30 -15.99 7.88
N GLU A 90 -4.13 -16.08 6.83
CA GLU A 90 -5.46 -16.71 6.88
C GLU A 90 -5.37 -18.22 7.14
N ASN A 91 -4.38 -18.90 6.54
CA ASN A 91 -4.13 -20.32 6.79
C ASN A 91 -3.68 -20.58 8.22
N GLU A 92 -2.77 -19.76 8.77
CA GLU A 92 -2.35 -19.86 10.17
C GLU A 92 -3.52 -19.62 11.14
N ALA A 93 -4.36 -18.62 10.85
CA ALA A 93 -5.56 -18.35 11.63
C ALA A 93 -6.55 -19.52 11.59
N LEU A 94 -6.74 -20.14 10.42
CA LEU A 94 -7.61 -21.31 10.24
C LEU A 94 -7.08 -22.55 10.96
N GLU A 95 -5.77 -22.81 10.88
CA GLU A 95 -5.12 -23.90 11.61
C GLU A 95 -5.28 -23.72 13.12
N PHE A 96 -5.05 -22.51 13.62
CA PHE A 96 -5.21 -22.19 15.03
C PHE A 96 -6.68 -22.35 15.47
N SER A 97 -7.62 -21.80 14.71
CA SER A 97 -9.05 -21.94 14.95
C SER A 97 -9.47 -23.42 15.03
N THR A 98 -9.00 -24.24 14.08
CA THR A 98 -9.30 -25.68 14.05
C THR A 98 -8.77 -26.40 15.30
N LYS A 99 -7.58 -26.02 15.79
CA LYS A 99 -6.99 -26.58 17.01
C LYS A 99 -7.78 -26.22 18.28
N ILE A 100 -8.31 -25.00 18.37
CA ILE A 100 -9.04 -24.53 19.57
C ILE A 100 -10.53 -24.91 19.57
N TYR A 101 -11.07 -25.30 18.41
CA TYR A 101 -12.44 -25.80 18.23
C TYR A 101 -12.44 -27.27 17.74
N PRO A 102 -11.97 -28.25 18.54
CA PRO A 102 -11.83 -29.64 18.12
C PRO A 102 -13.15 -30.33 17.73
N ASN A 103 -14.29 -29.70 18.01
CA ASN A 103 -15.64 -30.21 17.78
C ASN A 103 -16.50 -29.25 16.94
N GLY A 104 -15.87 -28.32 16.22
CA GLY A 104 -16.52 -27.34 15.32
C GLY A 104 -16.68 -25.92 15.90
N PRO A 105 -16.96 -24.93 15.04
CA PRO A 105 -16.78 -23.49 15.32
C PRO A 105 -17.74 -22.88 16.35
N ASN A 106 -18.80 -23.59 16.76
CA ASN A 106 -19.81 -23.09 17.69
C ASN A 106 -19.63 -23.59 19.13
N ARG A 107 -18.44 -24.08 19.49
CA ARG A 107 -18.18 -24.69 20.82
C ARG A 107 -17.19 -23.87 21.64
N ILE A 108 -17.01 -24.22 22.90
CA ILE A 108 -16.09 -23.52 23.80
C ILE A 108 -14.66 -23.63 23.24
N LYS A 109 -13.91 -22.52 23.25
CA LYS A 109 -12.48 -22.50 22.89
C LYS A 109 -11.69 -23.31 23.91
N ILE A 110 -10.90 -24.28 23.46
CA ILE A 110 -10.10 -25.15 24.32
C ILE A 110 -8.63 -25.01 23.94
N LYS A 111 -7.77 -24.80 24.95
CA LYS A 111 -6.31 -24.82 24.73
C LYS A 111 -5.88 -26.22 24.28
N PRO A 112 -5.18 -26.37 23.14
CA PRO A 112 -4.61 -27.65 22.73
C PRO A 112 -3.63 -28.19 23.78
N PRO A 113 -3.57 -29.52 23.99
CA PRO A 113 -2.67 -30.12 24.98
C PRO A 113 -1.19 -29.88 24.65
N GLU A 114 -0.85 -29.80 23.37
CA GLU A 114 0.52 -29.62 22.85
C GLU A 114 1.01 -28.16 22.90
N MET A 115 0.11 -27.19 23.11
CA MET A 115 0.44 -25.77 23.12
C MET A 115 0.68 -25.26 24.55
N SER A 116 1.70 -24.44 24.76
CA SER A 116 1.90 -23.78 26.05
C SER A 116 0.78 -22.76 26.34
N GLN A 117 0.52 -22.46 27.63
CA GLN A 117 -0.48 -21.45 27.99
C GLN A 117 -0.12 -20.07 27.45
N GLU A 118 1.16 -19.70 27.54
CA GLU A 118 1.66 -18.40 27.04
C GLU A 118 1.47 -18.25 25.53
N GLU A 119 1.77 -19.29 24.75
CA GLU A 119 1.55 -19.29 23.31
C GLU A 119 0.06 -19.18 22.96
N TYR A 120 -0.79 -19.94 23.66
CA TYR A 120 -2.24 -19.89 23.46
C TYR A 120 -2.80 -18.50 23.73
N ASP A 121 -2.42 -17.88 24.85
CA ASP A 121 -2.91 -16.54 25.22
C ASP A 121 -2.48 -15.49 24.20
N LYS A 122 -1.22 -15.56 23.72
CA LYS A 122 -0.72 -14.69 22.65
C LYS A 122 -1.52 -14.86 21.35
N LYS A 123 -1.74 -16.10 20.91
CA LYS A 123 -2.48 -16.39 19.67
C LYS A 123 -3.96 -16.01 19.77
N ILE A 124 -4.62 -16.30 20.89
CA ILE A 124 -6.00 -15.86 21.14
C ILE A 124 -6.09 -14.33 21.08
N LYS A 125 -5.20 -13.61 21.77
CA LYS A 125 -5.18 -12.16 21.73
C LYS A 125 -4.98 -11.62 20.30
N TYR A 126 -4.08 -12.24 19.55
CA TYR A 126 -3.74 -11.81 18.20
C TYR A 126 -4.87 -12.06 17.19
N TYR A 127 -5.46 -13.27 17.14
CA TYR A 127 -6.50 -13.63 16.16
C TYR A 127 -7.90 -13.19 16.59
N ASP A 128 -8.26 -13.35 17.87
CA ASP A 128 -9.61 -13.10 18.38
C ASP A 128 -9.77 -11.75 19.09
N GLY A 129 -8.69 -11.04 19.41
CA GLY A 129 -8.76 -9.77 20.11
C GLY A 129 -9.14 -9.91 21.59
N GLU A 130 -9.23 -8.78 22.30
CA GLU A 130 -9.62 -8.74 23.71
C GLU A 130 -11.05 -8.20 23.87
N TYR A 131 -11.79 -8.75 24.83
CA TYR A 131 -13.04 -8.15 25.28
C TYR A 131 -12.73 -7.11 26.35
N LYS A 132 -13.11 -5.85 26.10
CA LYS A 132 -13.03 -4.81 27.12
C LYS A 132 -14.39 -4.61 27.79
N THR A 133 -14.37 -4.56 29.11
CA THR A 133 -15.53 -4.14 29.91
C THR A 133 -15.34 -2.68 30.32
N GLU A 134 -16.16 -1.78 29.80
CA GLU A 134 -16.27 -0.42 30.36
C GLU A 134 -17.11 -0.45 31.64
N LYS A 135 -16.55 0.08 32.73
CA LYS A 135 -17.32 0.42 33.94
C LYS A 135 -17.90 1.81 33.78
N ILE A 136 -19.21 1.91 33.48
CA ILE A 136 -19.94 3.18 33.51
C ILE A 136 -20.62 3.31 34.88
N GLY A 137 -19.99 4.06 35.80
CA GLY A 137 -20.57 4.41 37.11
C GLY A 137 -20.75 3.25 38.11
N SER A 138 -21.50 3.52 39.19
CA SER A 138 -21.69 2.64 40.36
C SER A 138 -22.89 1.67 40.26
N LYS A 139 -23.56 1.60 39.11
CA LYS A 139 -24.61 0.61 38.85
C LYS A 139 -24.21 -0.27 37.68
N ILE A 140 -24.01 -1.56 37.97
CA ILE A 140 -23.73 -2.61 37.00
C ILE A 140 -24.99 -2.80 36.14
N TYR A 141 -25.14 -2.00 35.09
CA TYR A 141 -26.08 -2.27 34.00
C TYR A 141 -25.27 -2.75 32.80
N THR A 142 -25.47 -4.02 32.46
CA THR A 142 -25.08 -4.69 31.21
C THR A 142 -23.76 -4.19 30.63
N SER A 143 -22.66 -4.87 30.98
CA SER A 143 -21.40 -4.77 30.26
C SER A 143 -21.68 -4.98 28.77
N LYS A 144 -21.70 -3.90 27.97
CA LYS A 144 -21.56 -4.02 26.53
C LYS A 144 -20.11 -4.46 26.30
N ASN A 145 -19.93 -5.78 26.18
CA ASN A 145 -18.65 -6.34 25.79
C ASN A 145 -18.43 -5.93 24.33
N TYR A 146 -17.62 -4.89 24.11
CA TYR A 146 -17.13 -4.59 22.78
C TYR A 146 -15.86 -5.41 22.55
N LYS A 147 -15.91 -6.26 21.52
CA LYS A 147 -14.74 -6.99 21.02
C LYS A 147 -13.85 -5.96 20.33
N GLU A 148 -12.64 -5.76 20.81
CA GLU A 148 -11.68 -4.95 20.07
C GLU A 148 -11.31 -5.65 18.76
N ILE A 149 -11.07 -4.84 17.72
CA ILE A 149 -10.51 -5.33 16.46
C ILE A 149 -9.16 -5.98 16.79
N SER A 150 -9.02 -7.24 16.41
CA SER A 150 -7.81 -8.02 16.69
C SER A 150 -6.62 -7.49 15.88
N GLU A 151 -5.39 -7.77 16.32
CA GLU A 151 -4.20 -7.38 15.56
C GLU A 151 -4.16 -8.09 14.19
N TYR A 152 -4.65 -9.32 14.11
CA TYR A 152 -4.92 -10.03 12.86
C TYR A 152 -5.86 -9.22 11.94
N GLU A 153 -7.03 -8.82 12.43
CA GLU A 153 -8.02 -8.05 11.62
C GLU A 153 -7.42 -6.72 11.12
N LYS A 154 -6.62 -6.03 11.95
CA LYS A 154 -5.90 -4.81 11.56
C LYS A 154 -4.85 -5.08 10.48
N LYS A 155 -4.07 -6.16 10.62
CA LYS A 155 -3.05 -6.57 9.64
C LYS A 155 -3.69 -6.87 8.29
N ILE A 156 -4.71 -7.72 8.26
CA ILE A 156 -5.43 -8.08 7.03
C ILE A 156 -6.03 -6.84 6.37
N HIS A 157 -6.71 -5.98 7.15
CA HIS A 157 -7.28 -4.74 6.61
C HIS A 157 -6.21 -3.84 5.99
N SER A 158 -5.07 -3.67 6.66
CA SER A 158 -3.95 -2.87 6.14
C SER A 158 -3.41 -3.41 4.82
N LEU A 159 -3.22 -4.74 4.71
CA LEU A 159 -2.75 -5.39 3.49
C LEU A 159 -3.77 -5.26 2.34
N GLN A 160 -5.06 -5.43 2.62
CA GLN A 160 -6.13 -5.22 1.63
C GLN A 160 -6.20 -3.77 1.12
N VAL A 161 -6.02 -2.79 2.00
CA VAL A 161 -5.93 -1.37 1.62
C VAL A 161 -4.72 -1.14 0.71
N LYS A 162 -3.56 -1.76 1.00
CA LYS A 162 -2.38 -1.69 0.10
C LYS A 162 -2.68 -2.26 -1.28
N ILE A 163 -3.32 -3.43 -1.38
CA ILE A 163 -3.74 -4.00 -2.68
C ILE A 163 -4.67 -3.06 -3.43
N THR A 164 -5.66 -2.49 -2.74
CA THR A 164 -6.62 -1.55 -3.34
C THR A 164 -5.90 -0.33 -3.93
N ASN A 165 -4.93 0.21 -3.19
CA ASN A 165 -4.13 1.33 -3.68
C ASN A 165 -3.28 0.91 -4.88
N LEU A 166 -2.60 -0.24 -4.84
CA LEU A 166 -1.83 -0.76 -5.98
C LEU A 166 -2.69 -0.95 -7.25
N ASN A 167 -3.92 -1.44 -7.12
CA ASN A 167 -4.83 -1.58 -8.26
C ASN A 167 -5.19 -0.21 -8.86
N LYS A 168 -5.56 0.78 -8.02
CA LYS A 168 -5.85 2.15 -8.47
C LYS A 168 -4.67 2.76 -9.21
N ILE A 169 -3.46 2.52 -8.70
CA ILE A 169 -2.23 3.02 -9.31
C ILE A 169 -1.99 2.37 -10.65
N ASN A 170 -2.16 1.05 -10.76
CA ASN A 170 -2.00 0.34 -12.01
C ASN A 170 -3.01 0.82 -13.06
N GLU A 171 -4.28 1.03 -12.67
CA GLU A 171 -5.32 1.58 -13.54
C GLU A 171 -4.98 2.99 -14.03
N LEU A 172 -4.52 3.86 -13.12
CA LEU A 172 -4.06 5.21 -13.45
C LEU A 172 -2.84 5.18 -14.37
N ASN A 173 -1.86 4.31 -14.11
CA ASN A 173 -0.67 4.16 -14.94
C ASN A 173 -1.04 3.71 -16.36
N ILE A 174 -1.93 2.73 -16.49
CA ILE A 174 -2.44 2.29 -17.81
C ILE A 174 -3.16 3.44 -18.51
N THR A 175 -4.02 4.18 -17.79
CA THR A 175 -4.82 5.26 -18.39
C THR A 175 -3.95 6.43 -18.84
N ASN A 176 -3.03 6.88 -17.99
CA ASN A 176 -2.29 8.12 -18.14
C ASN A 176 -0.88 7.95 -18.72
N ASN A 177 -0.33 6.73 -18.79
CA ASN A 177 1.00 6.49 -19.33
C ASN A 177 1.01 5.46 -20.47
N SER A 178 -0.17 5.08 -20.98
CA SER A 178 -0.27 4.24 -22.19
C SER A 178 0.37 4.88 -23.43
N LYS A 179 0.54 6.20 -23.44
CA LYS A 179 1.20 6.92 -24.54
C LYS A 179 2.40 7.71 -24.02
N ILE A 180 3.44 7.76 -24.85
CA ILE A 180 4.67 8.54 -24.59
C ILE A 180 4.35 10.02 -24.32
N LYS A 181 3.40 10.60 -25.05
CA LYS A 181 3.03 12.01 -24.92
C LYS A 181 2.55 12.33 -23.50
N ASP A 182 1.75 11.45 -22.92
CA ASP A 182 1.13 11.67 -21.62
C ASP A 182 2.19 11.60 -20.50
N ILE A 183 3.23 10.76 -20.67
CA ILE A 183 4.41 10.72 -19.78
C ILE A 183 5.23 12.01 -19.87
N ILE A 184 5.39 12.55 -21.07
CA ILE A 184 6.10 13.83 -21.27
C ILE A 184 5.33 14.98 -20.61
N GLU A 185 4.01 15.04 -20.83
CA GLU A 185 3.13 16.04 -20.18
C GLU A 185 3.19 15.95 -18.65
N PHE A 186 3.26 14.74 -18.10
CA PHE A 186 3.48 14.53 -16.67
C PHE A 186 4.82 15.11 -16.18
N LEU A 187 5.92 14.87 -16.90
CA LEU A 187 7.23 15.43 -16.54
C LEU A 187 7.24 16.97 -16.57
N ASP A 188 6.51 17.57 -17.51
CA ASP A 188 6.34 19.03 -17.57
C ASP A 188 5.58 19.57 -16.37
N ILE A 189 4.51 18.88 -15.93
CA ILE A 189 3.77 19.22 -14.70
C ILE A 189 4.68 19.12 -13.48
N LEU A 190 5.48 18.05 -13.36
CA LEU A 190 6.43 17.88 -12.27
C LEU A 190 7.48 19.00 -12.24
N LYS A 191 8.04 19.35 -13.40
CA LYS A 191 9.00 20.44 -13.49
C LYS A 191 8.40 21.74 -12.95
N ASN A 192 7.17 22.07 -13.35
CA ASN A 192 6.49 23.26 -12.84
C ASN A 192 6.29 23.17 -11.32
N TYR A 193 5.84 22.02 -10.79
CA TYR A 193 5.67 21.81 -9.35
C TYR A 193 6.94 22.14 -8.56
N TYR A 194 8.08 21.55 -8.93
CA TYR A 194 9.35 21.77 -8.23
C TYR A 194 9.92 23.18 -8.40
N ILE A 195 9.57 23.91 -9.46
CA ILE A 195 10.00 25.31 -9.66
C ILE A 195 9.26 26.25 -8.70
N PHE A 196 8.05 25.89 -8.28
CA PHE A 196 7.21 26.71 -7.41
C PHE A 196 7.28 26.34 -5.91
N GLU A 197 7.93 25.23 -5.55
CA GLU A 197 8.34 24.91 -4.16
C GLU A 197 9.61 25.67 -3.75
#